data_AF-A0A3B4XX97-F1
#
_entry.id   AF-A0A3B4XX97-F1
#
_cell.length_a   1.000
_cell.length_b   1.000
_cell.length_c   1.000
_cell.angle_alpha   90.00
_cell.angle_beta   90.00
_cell.angle_gamma   90.00
#
_symmetry.space_group_name_H-M   'P 1'
#
loop_
_entity.id
_entity.type
_entity.pdbx_description
1 polymer ?
#
loop_
_entity_poly.entity_id
_entity_poly.type
_entity_poly.pdbx_seq_one_letter_code
_entity_poly.pdbx_strand_id
1 'polypeptide(L)' 'MRTLQEKIIVLSVLLSLICVVQVNSLPLPEDWNGLIRRTKRSLLWRWNSMKPVGASCRDHLECGTKYCRKNICSFWIST' A
#
# COMPACT_ATOMS: atom_id res chain seq x y z
N MET A 1 -36.48 13.02 -8.99
CA MET A 1 -35.11 13.08 -9.55
C MET A 1 -34.15 13.95 -8.74
N ARG A 2 -34.53 15.17 -8.31
CA ARG A 2 -33.66 16.05 -7.48
C ARG A 2 -33.15 15.39 -6.18
N THR A 3 -34.03 14.77 -5.40
CA THR A 3 -33.66 14.08 -4.14
C THR A 3 -32.69 12.91 -4.33
N LEU A 4 -32.72 12.25 -5.50
CA LEU A 4 -31.81 11.16 -5.83
C LEU A 4 -30.42 11.70 -6.23
N GLN A 5 -30.38 12.81 -6.97
CA GLN A 5 -29.14 13.51 -7.32
C GLN A 5 -28.43 14.05 -6.08
N GLU A 6 -29.16 14.68 -5.15
CA GLU A 6 -28.61 15.18 -3.88
C GLU A 6 -27.97 14.05 -3.06
N LYS A 7 -28.66 12.90 -2.95
CA LYS A 7 -28.11 11.73 -2.24
C LYS A 7 -26.83 11.20 -2.88
N ILE A 8 -26.76 11.14 -4.22
CA ILE A 8 -25.56 10.72 -4.94
C ILE A 8 -24.40 11.67 -4.67
N ILE A 9 -24.65 12.99 -4.69
CA ILE A 9 -23.62 14.00 -4.44
C ILE A 9 -23.11 13.89 -2.99
N VAL A 10 -23.99 13.76 -2.02
CA VAL A 10 -23.58 13.59 -0.61
C VAL A 10 -22.74 12.32 -0.45
N LEU A 11 -23.15 11.22 -1.08
CA LEU A 11 -22.43 9.95 -1.01
C LEU A 11 -21.03 10.04 -1.67
N SER A 12 -20.92 10.72 -2.82
CA SER A 12 -19.64 10.89 -3.50
C SER A 12 -18.67 11.78 -2.73
N VAL A 13 -19.18 12.85 -2.11
CA VAL A 13 -18.39 13.72 -1.23
C VAL A 13 -17.91 12.95 0.00
N LEU A 14 -18.78 12.19 0.66
CA LEU A 14 -18.40 11.34 1.79
C LEU A 14 -17.33 10.32 1.41
N LEU A 15 -17.50 9.63 0.27
CA LEU A 15 -16.56 8.61 -0.18
C LEU A 15 -15.19 9.21 -0.51
N SER A 16 -15.15 10.37 -1.19
CA SER A 16 -13.90 11.06 -1.49
C SER A 16 -13.17 11.51 -0.21
N LEU A 17 -13.90 12.03 0.78
CA LEU A 17 -13.34 12.40 2.08
C LEU A 17 -12.72 11.19 2.80
N ILE A 18 -13.42 10.06 2.80
CA ILE A 18 -12.94 8.80 3.41
C ILE A 18 -11.66 8.33 2.71
N CYS A 19 -11.63 8.36 1.37
CA CYS A 19 -10.44 7.99 0.61
C CYS A 19 -9.23 8.87 0.94
N VAL A 20 -9.42 10.18 1.16
CA VAL A 20 -8.34 11.10 1.57
C VAL A 20 -7.84 10.78 2.99
N VAL A 21 -8.73 10.41 3.91
CA VAL A 21 -8.36 10.12 5.30
C VAL A 21 -7.73 8.72 5.46
N GLN A 22 -8.09 7.76 4.60
CA GLN A 22 -7.61 6.37 4.68
C GLN A 22 -6.15 6.15 4.23
N VAL A 23 -5.43 7.19 3.80
CA VAL A 23 -4.05 7.04 3.29
C VAL A 23 -2.96 7.23 4.36
N ASN A 24 -3.27 6.98 5.63
CA ASN A 24 -2.23 6.94 6.65
C ASN A 24 -1.58 5.55 6.68
N SER A 25 -0.44 5.43 5.98
CA SER A 25 0.53 4.38 6.31
C SER A 25 0.90 4.56 7.78
N LEU A 26 0.81 3.48 8.57
CA LEU A 26 1.09 3.48 10.01
C LEU A 26 2.32 4.36 10.28
N PRO A 27 2.20 5.45 11.07
CA PRO A 27 3.30 6.37 11.27
C PRO A 27 4.48 5.60 11.86
N LEU A 28 5.55 5.51 11.07
CA LEU A 28 6.79 4.91 11.51
C LEU A 28 7.52 5.99 12.32
N PRO A 29 7.97 5.71 13.55
CA PRO A 29 8.79 6.66 14.30
C PRO A 29 10.02 7.07 13.48
N GLU A 30 10.35 8.36 13.48
CA GLU A 30 11.54 8.92 12.80
C GLU A 30 12.83 8.24 13.30
N ASP A 31 12.87 7.84 14.58
CA ASP A 31 14.01 7.18 15.23
C ASP A 31 14.02 5.64 15.04
N TRP A 32 13.29 5.12 14.06
CA TRP A 32 13.17 3.67 13.87
C TRP A 32 14.39 3.09 13.12
N ASN A 33 15.34 2.59 13.91
CA ASN A 33 16.60 2.00 13.40
C ASN A 33 16.46 0.50 13.07
N GLY A 34 15.29 -0.11 13.32
CA GLY A 34 15.05 -1.54 13.16
C GLY A 34 14.56 -1.92 11.77
N LEU A 35 14.62 -3.21 11.43
CA LEU A 35 13.83 -3.70 10.28
C LEU A 35 12.35 -3.46 10.56
N ILE A 36 11.66 -2.75 9.67
CA ILE A 36 10.20 -2.55 9.72
C ILE A 36 9.55 -3.91 9.99
N ARG A 37 9.02 -4.11 11.20
CA ARG A 37 8.42 -5.39 11.56
C ARG A 37 7.25 -5.61 10.63
N ARG A 38 7.37 -6.70 9.87
CA ARG A 38 6.41 -7.12 8.86
C ARG A 38 5.06 -7.38 9.52
N THR A 39 4.14 -6.41 9.47
CA THR A 39 2.75 -6.63 9.85
C THR A 39 2.22 -7.80 9.02
N LYS A 40 1.76 -8.87 9.68
CA LYS A 40 1.18 -10.02 8.99
C LYS A 40 -0.08 -9.55 8.26
N ARG A 41 0.04 -9.31 6.96
CA ARG A 41 -1.10 -9.07 6.07
C ARG A 41 -1.97 -10.33 5.99
N SER A 42 -3.29 -10.14 5.93
CA SER A 42 -4.26 -11.20 5.62
C SER A 42 -3.94 -11.86 4.27
N LEU A 43 -4.39 -13.09 4.04
CA LEU A 43 -4.12 -13.81 2.78
C LEU A 43 -4.64 -13.04 1.56
N LEU A 44 -5.83 -12.44 1.67
CA LEU A 44 -6.41 -11.55 0.66
C LEU A 44 -5.52 -10.33 0.37
N TRP A 45 -4.95 -9.69 1.40
CA TRP A 45 -4.00 -8.58 1.22
C TRP A 45 -2.61 -9.01 0.74
N ARG A 46 -2.25 -10.29 0.87
CA ARG A 46 -1.04 -10.83 0.23
C ARG A 46 -1.24 -11.07 -1.26
N TRP A 47 -2.46 -11.36 -1.69
CA TRP A 47 -2.82 -11.59 -3.08
C TRP A 47 -2.98 -10.29 -3.87
N ASN A 48 -3.68 -9.30 -3.31
CA ASN A 48 -4.08 -8.09 -4.04
C ASN A 48 -3.03 -6.96 -4.03
N SER A 49 -1.94 -7.09 -3.28
CA SER A 49 -0.97 -5.99 -3.13
C SER A 49 0.42 -6.39 -3.57
N MET A 50 1.13 -5.45 -4.19
CA MET A 50 2.56 -5.56 -4.43
C MET A 50 3.31 -5.78 -3.11
N LYS A 51 4.39 -6.55 -3.18
CA LYS A 51 5.24 -6.90 -2.05
C LYS A 51 6.16 -5.73 -1.68
N PRO A 52 6.32 -5.40 -0.39
CA PRO A 52 7.22 -4.35 0.06
C PRO A 52 8.69 -4.77 -0.05
N VAL A 53 9.60 -3.82 0.12
CA VAL A 53 11.05 -4.08 0.25
C VAL A 53 11.32 -5.06 1.40
N GLY A 54 12.28 -5.98 1.22
CA GLY A 54 12.58 -7.06 2.17
C GLY A 54 11.59 -8.24 2.10
N ALA A 55 10.63 -8.24 1.18
CA ALA A 55 9.78 -9.38 0.91
C ALA A 55 10.44 -10.39 -0.04
N SER A 56 10.16 -11.68 0.16
CA SER A 56 10.54 -12.69 -0.83
C SER A 56 9.78 -12.47 -2.14
N CYS A 57 10.48 -12.53 -3.25
CA CYS A 57 9.96 -12.37 -4.60
C CYS A 57 10.49 -13.45 -5.54
N ARG A 58 9.70 -13.75 -6.58
CA ARG A 58 10.12 -14.58 -7.72
C ARG A 58 10.28 -13.77 -9.00
N ASP A 59 9.49 -12.71 -9.14
CA ASP A 59 9.49 -11.82 -10.30
C ASP A 59 9.65 -10.35 -9.85
N HIS A 60 10.19 -9.51 -10.75
CA HIS A 60 10.34 -8.08 -10.51
C HIS A 60 9.01 -7.37 -10.28
N LEU A 61 7.94 -7.76 -11.00
CA LEU A 61 6.62 -7.15 -10.93
C LEU A 61 5.89 -7.46 -9.61
N GLU A 62 6.33 -8.48 -8.88
CA GLU A 62 5.78 -8.78 -7.55
C GLU A 62 6.13 -7.68 -6.53
N CYS A 63 7.24 -6.97 -6.73
CA CYS A 63 7.74 -5.96 -5.82
C CYS A 63 7.16 -4.58 -6.13
N GLY A 64 6.82 -3.81 -5.09
CA GLY A 64 6.39 -2.41 -5.26
C GLY A 64 7.49 -1.52 -5.87
N THR A 65 8.75 -1.87 -5.67
CA THR A 65 9.92 -1.22 -6.31
C THR A 65 10.17 -1.70 -7.74
N LYS A 66 9.37 -2.66 -8.24
CA LYS A 66 9.58 -3.35 -9.52
C LYS A 66 10.97 -3.97 -9.66
N TYR A 67 11.60 -4.34 -8.53
CA TYR A 67 12.96 -4.86 -8.52
C TYR A 67 13.13 -5.96 -7.46
N CYS A 68 13.60 -7.12 -7.92
CA CYS A 68 13.77 -8.35 -7.16
C CYS A 68 15.22 -8.79 -7.25
N ARG A 69 15.94 -8.80 -6.13
CA ARG A 69 17.37 -9.13 -6.08
C ARG A 69 17.58 -10.29 -5.10
N LYS A 70 18.17 -11.40 -5.56
CA LYS A 70 18.38 -12.61 -4.74
C LYS A 70 17.07 -13.09 -4.07
N ASN A 71 15.98 -13.12 -4.82
CA ASN A 71 14.64 -13.47 -4.33
C ASN A 71 14.11 -12.56 -3.21
N ILE A 72 14.63 -11.33 -3.08
CA ILE A 72 14.17 -10.32 -2.11
C ILE A 72 13.90 -8.99 -2.83
N CYS A 73 12.74 -8.38 -2.58
CA CYS A 73 12.40 -7.06 -3.10
C CYS A 73 13.38 -6.02 -2.54
N SER A 74 13.98 -5.22 -3.41
CA SER A 74 14.98 -4.21 -3.03
C SER A 74 14.82 -2.93 -3.86
N PHE A 75 15.47 -1.85 -3.44
CA PHE A 75 15.54 -0.64 -4.24
C PHE A 75 16.50 -0.86 -5.42
N TRP A 76 16.13 -0.32 -6.58
CA TRP A 76 17.09 -0.19 -7.68
C TRP A 76 18.19 0.78 -7.25
N ILE A 77 19.43 0.30 -7.23
CA ILE A 77 20.59 1.13 -6.93
C ILE A 77 21.32 1.33 -8.25
N SER A 78 21.25 2.53 -8.81
CA SER A 78 22.10 2.98 -9.91
C SER A 78 23.37 3.59 -9.31
N THR A 79 24.33 2.75 -8.96
CA THR A 79 25.72 3.17 -8.74
C THR A 79 26.49 3.09 -10.04
#